data_AF-A0A426V405-F1
#
_entry.id   AF-A0A426V405-F1
#
_cell.length_a   1.000
_cell.length_b   1.000
_cell.length_c   1.000
_cell.angle_alpha   90.00
_cell.angle_beta   90.00
_cell.angle_gamma   90.00
#
_symmetry.space_group_name_H-M   'P 1'
#
loop_
_entity.id
_entity.type
_entity.pdbx_description
1 polymer ?
#
loop_
_entity_poly.entity_id
_entity_poly.type
_entity_poly.pdbx_seq_one_letter_code
_entity_poly.pdbx_strand_id
1 'polypeptide(L)'
;MSDFDTTGDDYTADDYGTTDEFSTDDSASYTDTYGDYTAEAELDLDGDGLEESIGLDTNADGIDDTFDSDFNNDGFIEQSVTDVDADGIAESAMIDTDGDGDLDQILTDSDEDGWADTVESDTNNDGVIDEVQIDYDTDGVIDEVQSY
;
A
#
# COMPACT_ATOMS: atom_id res chain seq x y z
N MET A 1 -4.60 -22.02 -53.59
CA MET A 1 -3.22 -22.54 -53.66
C MET A 1 -2.40 -21.53 -52.89
N SER A 2 -1.77 -21.80 -51.75
CA SER A 2 -1.29 -23.04 -51.10
C SER A 2 -0.81 -22.55 -49.71
N ASP A 3 -1.35 -23.08 -48.61
CA ASP A 3 -0.78 -24.15 -47.76
C ASP A 3 0.50 -23.75 -46.98
N PHE A 4 0.29 -23.49 -45.69
CA PHE A 4 0.87 -24.09 -44.47
C PHE A 4 2.41 -24.24 -44.24
N ASP A 5 2.79 -23.85 -43.01
CA ASP A 5 3.90 -24.27 -42.11
C ASP A 5 5.30 -23.61 -42.23
N THR A 6 5.79 -22.92 -41.17
CA THR A 6 6.44 -23.54 -40.00
C THR A 6 6.90 -22.51 -38.96
N THR A 7 6.80 -22.92 -37.68
CA THR A 7 7.65 -22.62 -36.51
C THR A 7 7.51 -21.29 -35.76
N GLY A 8 7.04 -21.41 -34.51
CA GLY A 8 7.82 -21.01 -33.34
C GLY A 8 7.42 -19.67 -32.74
N ASP A 9 6.51 -19.71 -31.77
CA ASP A 9 6.32 -18.64 -30.79
C ASP A 9 7.57 -18.63 -29.89
N ASP A 10 8.61 -17.92 -30.33
CA ASP A 10 9.85 -17.74 -29.59
C ASP A 10 9.68 -16.48 -28.73
N TYR A 11 9.46 -16.69 -27.43
CA TYR A 11 9.59 -15.65 -26.41
C TYR A 11 11.07 -15.27 -26.34
N THR A 12 11.51 -14.33 -27.17
CA THR A 12 12.86 -13.80 -27.06
C THR A 12 12.89 -12.75 -25.97
N ALA A 13 13.54 -13.13 -24.88
CA ALA A 13 13.96 -12.28 -23.77
C ALA A 13 14.61 -10.98 -24.26
N ASP A 14 14.07 -9.85 -23.80
CA ASP A 14 14.69 -8.56 -23.97
C ASP A 14 15.70 -8.32 -22.84
N ASP A 15 16.96 -8.55 -23.21
CA ASP A 15 18.14 -7.72 -22.93
C ASP A 15 18.47 -7.34 -21.47
N TYR A 16 19.29 -8.19 -20.84
CA TYR A 16 20.12 -7.80 -19.69
C TYR A 16 21.29 -6.91 -20.16
N GLY A 17 21.12 -5.59 -20.05
CA GLY A 17 22.19 -4.61 -20.13
C GLY A 17 22.67 -4.17 -18.76
N THR A 18 23.48 -4.97 -18.07
CA THR A 18 24.19 -4.56 -16.85
C THR A 18 25.48 -3.82 -17.22
N THR A 19 25.67 -2.56 -16.81
CA THR A 19 26.93 -2.03 -16.25
C THR A 19 26.70 -0.67 -15.59
N ASP A 20 26.93 -0.64 -14.28
CA ASP A 20 27.51 0.42 -13.43
C ASP A 20 27.18 1.89 -13.74
N GLU A 21 26.53 2.56 -12.79
CA GLU A 21 27.20 3.51 -11.88
C GLU A 21 26.40 3.57 -10.57
N PHE A 22 27.05 3.26 -9.44
CA PHE A 22 26.52 3.49 -8.10
C PHE A 22 26.41 5.00 -7.89
N SER A 23 25.19 5.55 -8.00
CA SER A 23 24.87 6.91 -7.57
C SER A 23 23.80 6.81 -6.49
N THR A 24 24.18 7.19 -5.28
CA THR A 24 23.36 7.29 -4.08
C THR A 24 22.41 8.50 -4.18
N ASP A 25 21.40 8.38 -5.03
CA ASP A 25 20.26 9.28 -5.06
C ASP A 25 19.06 8.34 -5.22
N ASP A 26 18.63 7.80 -4.08
CA ASP A 26 17.55 6.84 -3.97
C ASP A 26 16.25 7.63 -4.09
N SER A 27 15.78 7.80 -5.31
CA SER A 27 14.42 8.22 -5.61
C SER A 27 14.13 7.65 -6.99
N ALA A 28 13.93 6.34 -7.02
CA ALA A 28 13.58 5.62 -8.23
C ALA A 28 12.10 5.86 -8.54
N SER A 29 11.77 7.06 -9.05
CA SER A 29 10.46 7.37 -9.63
C SER A 29 10.20 6.45 -10.83
N TYR A 30 9.38 5.42 -10.63
CA TYR A 30 8.90 4.53 -11.69
C TYR A 30 7.68 5.15 -12.36
N THR A 31 7.91 5.94 -13.42
CA THR A 31 6.82 6.49 -14.25
C THR A 31 6.44 5.50 -15.36
N ASP A 32 5.53 4.55 -15.07
CA ASP A 32 4.83 3.85 -16.16
C ASP A 32 3.75 4.78 -16.74
N THR A 33 3.81 5.03 -18.05
CA THR A 33 3.03 6.05 -18.77
C THR A 33 1.58 5.60 -19.03
N TYR A 34 0.95 4.94 -18.06
CA TYR A 34 -0.43 4.48 -18.14
C TYR A 34 -1.23 4.73 -16.86
N GLY A 35 -0.99 5.87 -16.21
CA GLY A 35 -1.84 6.32 -15.12
C GLY A 35 -1.22 7.54 -14.47
N ASP A 36 -2.06 8.51 -14.18
CA ASP A 36 -1.75 9.75 -13.48
C ASP A 36 -1.58 9.41 -12.00
N TYR A 37 -0.59 8.55 -11.69
CA TYR A 37 -0.27 8.07 -10.35
C TYR A 37 1.23 8.27 -10.18
N THR A 38 1.64 9.09 -9.22
CA THR A 38 3.06 9.24 -8.87
C THR A 38 3.30 8.53 -7.54
N ALA A 39 4.34 7.70 -7.50
CA ALA A 39 4.81 7.07 -6.29
C ALA A 39 6.20 7.62 -5.98
N GLU A 40 6.38 8.27 -4.83
CA GLU A 40 7.66 8.81 -4.37
C GLU A 40 8.03 8.17 -3.04
N ALA A 41 9.26 7.69 -2.88
CA ALA A 41 9.75 7.27 -1.57
C ALA A 41 10.09 8.53 -0.76
N GLU A 42 9.59 8.62 0.47
CA GLU A 42 9.46 9.91 1.15
C GLU A 42 10.16 10.02 2.50
N LEU A 43 10.24 8.95 3.30
CA LEU A 43 10.71 9.04 4.68
C LEU A 43 11.59 7.84 5.10
N ASP A 44 12.72 8.19 5.73
CA ASP A 44 13.59 7.32 6.54
C ASP A 44 13.13 7.43 8.00
N LEU A 45 12.32 6.47 8.46
CA LEU A 45 11.65 6.53 9.77
C LEU A 45 12.57 6.10 10.91
N ASP A 46 13.54 5.22 10.63
CA ASP A 46 14.43 4.67 11.66
C ASP A 46 15.81 5.35 11.71
N GLY A 47 16.14 6.14 10.68
CA GLY A 47 17.36 6.94 10.55
C GLY A 47 18.56 6.15 10.05
N ASP A 48 18.36 4.99 9.42
CA ASP A 48 19.43 4.15 8.88
C ASP A 48 19.89 4.57 7.48
N GLY A 49 19.14 5.44 6.82
CA GLY A 49 19.41 6.02 5.52
C GLY A 49 18.81 5.26 4.34
N LEU A 50 17.94 4.28 4.59
CA LEU A 50 16.99 3.74 3.63
C LEU A 50 15.64 4.45 3.80
N GLU A 51 14.89 4.56 2.71
CA GLU A 51 13.53 5.11 2.77
C GLU A 51 12.56 3.94 3.01
N GLU A 52 11.83 3.99 4.13
CA GLU A 52 10.86 2.97 4.51
C GLU A 52 9.44 3.30 4.05
N SER A 53 9.16 4.55 3.63
CA SER A 53 7.81 4.95 3.23
C SER A 53 7.71 5.36 1.77
N ILE A 54 6.58 5.05 1.15
CA ILE A 54 6.21 5.50 -0.19
C ILE A 54 4.87 6.23 -0.16
N GLY A 55 4.86 7.45 -0.69
CA GLY A 55 3.68 8.26 -0.96
C GLY A 55 3.13 7.97 -2.35
N LEU A 56 1.81 7.95 -2.48
CA LEU A 56 1.08 7.73 -3.73
C LEU A 56 0.04 8.84 -3.93
N ASP A 57 0.26 9.69 -4.93
CA ASP A 57 -0.74 10.64 -5.42
C ASP A 57 -1.68 9.91 -6.40
N THR A 58 -2.90 9.61 -5.97
CA THR A 58 -3.89 8.85 -6.75
C THR A 58 -4.85 9.72 -7.54
N ASN A 59 -4.95 11.00 -7.19
CA ASN A 59 -5.85 11.96 -7.78
C ASN A 59 -5.14 12.99 -8.71
N ALA A 60 -3.81 12.94 -8.74
CA ALA A 60 -2.87 13.77 -9.50
C ALA A 60 -2.93 15.27 -9.18
N ASP A 61 -3.25 15.63 -7.93
CA ASP A 61 -3.28 17.02 -7.48
C ASP A 61 -1.92 17.53 -6.95
N GLY A 62 -0.94 16.63 -6.83
CA GLY A 62 0.40 16.89 -6.35
C GLY A 62 0.55 16.77 -4.84
N ILE A 63 -0.40 16.15 -4.15
CA ILE A 63 -0.34 15.73 -2.76
C ILE A 63 -0.55 14.22 -2.72
N ASP A 64 0.25 13.52 -1.92
CA ASP A 64 0.12 12.07 -1.75
C ASP A 64 -1.16 11.74 -0.98
N ASP A 65 -2.00 10.89 -1.59
CA ASP A 65 -3.26 10.40 -1.03
C ASP A 65 -3.04 9.17 -0.14
N THR A 66 -1.96 8.40 -0.37
CA THR A 66 -1.69 7.16 0.37
C THR A 66 -0.24 7.07 0.75
N PHE A 67 0.01 6.68 2.00
CA PHE A 67 1.34 6.48 2.56
C PHE A 67 1.48 5.03 3.00
N ASP A 68 2.35 4.28 2.33
CA ASP A 68 2.73 2.92 2.72
C ASP A 68 4.08 2.96 3.44
N SER A 69 4.30 2.10 4.43
CA SER A 69 5.53 2.01 5.21
C SER A 69 5.94 0.55 5.43
N ASP A 70 7.19 0.24 5.10
CA ASP A 70 7.92 -1.01 5.33
C ASP A 70 9.05 -0.72 6.33
N PHE A 71 8.79 -0.88 7.62
CA PHE A 71 9.72 -0.55 8.70
C PHE A 71 10.88 -1.53 8.81
N ASN A 72 10.72 -2.75 8.30
CA ASN A 72 11.70 -3.82 8.48
C ASN A 72 12.54 -4.07 7.21
N ASN A 73 12.20 -3.38 6.11
CA ASN A 73 12.81 -3.45 4.79
C ASN A 73 12.83 -4.88 4.20
N ASP A 74 11.80 -5.68 4.48
CA ASP A 74 11.65 -7.03 3.96
C ASP A 74 10.80 -7.12 2.68
N GLY A 75 10.20 -6.01 2.27
CA GLY A 75 9.38 -5.86 1.08
C GLY A 75 7.89 -6.05 1.31
N PHE A 76 7.44 -6.23 2.56
CA PHE A 76 6.03 -6.18 2.96
C PHE A 76 5.71 -4.84 3.62
N ILE A 77 4.48 -4.36 3.40
CA ILE A 77 4.02 -3.10 3.99
C ILE A 77 3.42 -3.42 5.36
N GLU A 78 4.02 -2.86 6.41
CA GLU A 78 3.47 -2.94 7.77
C GLU A 78 2.38 -1.92 8.04
N GLN A 79 2.40 -0.78 7.35
CA GLN A 79 1.40 0.26 7.55
C GLN A 79 1.04 0.95 6.25
N SER A 80 -0.25 1.09 5.99
CA SER A 80 -0.79 1.88 4.89
C SER A 80 -1.85 2.83 5.42
N VAL A 81 -1.77 4.11 5.06
CA VAL A 81 -2.73 5.15 5.48
C VAL A 81 -3.20 5.90 4.25
N THR A 82 -4.50 6.09 4.09
CA THR A 82 -5.10 6.80 2.96
C THR A 82 -5.84 8.04 3.47
N ASP A 83 -5.55 9.19 2.87
CA ASP A 83 -6.16 10.51 3.04
C ASP A 83 -6.32 11.13 1.63
N VAL A 84 -7.42 10.81 0.95
CA VAL A 84 -7.63 11.15 -0.48
C VAL A 84 -7.95 12.62 -0.69
N ASP A 85 -8.50 13.29 0.31
CA ASP A 85 -8.85 14.71 0.20
C ASP A 85 -7.82 15.66 0.83
N ALA A 86 -6.77 15.08 1.43
CA ALA A 86 -5.63 15.74 2.04
C ALA A 86 -6.03 16.75 3.13
N ASP A 87 -7.11 16.47 3.86
CA ASP A 87 -7.57 17.33 4.96
C ASP A 87 -6.86 17.04 6.30
N GLY A 88 -6.09 15.96 6.36
CA GLY A 88 -5.34 15.50 7.51
C GLY A 88 -6.09 14.48 8.38
N ILE A 89 -7.24 13.99 7.94
CA ILE A 89 -8.00 12.89 8.52
C ILE A 89 -7.98 11.74 7.52
N ALA A 90 -7.38 10.61 7.92
CA ALA A 90 -7.32 9.44 7.07
C ALA A 90 -8.67 8.73 6.98
N GLU A 91 -9.15 8.44 5.77
CA GLU A 91 -10.39 7.67 5.58
C GLU A 91 -10.17 6.16 5.77
N SER A 92 -8.92 5.70 5.64
CA SER A 92 -8.59 4.32 5.97
C SER A 92 -7.14 4.13 6.42
N ALA A 93 -6.95 3.10 7.25
CA ALA A 93 -5.62 2.67 7.65
C ALA A 93 -5.56 1.14 7.72
N MET A 94 -4.46 0.56 7.29
CA MET A 94 -4.16 -0.86 7.33
C MET A 94 -2.85 -1.07 8.07
N ILE A 95 -2.80 -2.10 8.91
CA ILE A 95 -1.66 -2.40 9.77
C ILE A 95 -1.39 -3.91 9.74
N ASP A 96 -0.15 -4.28 9.44
CA ASP A 96 0.46 -5.58 9.70
C ASP A 96 1.52 -5.37 10.80
N THR A 97 1.27 -5.93 11.98
CA THR A 97 2.09 -5.72 13.17
C THR A 97 3.20 -6.77 13.30
N ASP A 98 3.06 -7.93 12.63
CA ASP A 98 4.03 -9.02 12.73
C ASP A 98 4.93 -9.17 11.50
N GLY A 99 4.64 -8.42 10.43
CA GLY A 99 5.44 -8.32 9.21
C GLY A 99 5.41 -9.60 8.40
N ASP A 100 4.32 -10.37 8.46
CA ASP A 100 4.16 -11.60 7.70
C ASP A 100 3.54 -11.38 6.30
N GLY A 101 3.08 -10.16 6.04
CA GLY A 101 2.48 -9.71 4.79
C GLY A 101 0.96 -9.85 4.75
N ASP A 102 0.34 -10.44 5.78
CA ASP A 102 -1.11 -10.45 5.99
C ASP A 102 -1.52 -9.33 6.96
N LEU A 103 -2.67 -8.69 6.71
CA LEU A 103 -3.10 -7.54 7.52
C LEU A 103 -3.71 -8.00 8.86
N ASP A 104 -3.15 -7.50 9.96
CA ASP A 104 -3.66 -7.68 11.31
C ASP A 104 -4.87 -6.79 11.59
N GLN A 105 -4.90 -5.58 11.03
CA GLN A 105 -5.95 -4.61 11.31
C GLN A 105 -6.27 -3.72 10.11
N ILE A 106 -7.56 -3.48 9.91
CA ILE A 106 -8.07 -2.54 8.91
C ILE A 106 -9.03 -1.59 9.63
N LEU A 107 -8.82 -0.30 9.45
CA LEU A 107 -9.66 0.78 9.97
C LEU A 107 -10.27 1.53 8.79
N THR A 108 -11.55 1.89 8.91
CA THR A 108 -12.25 2.72 7.93
C THR A 108 -13.04 3.79 8.66
N ASP A 109 -12.82 5.04 8.28
CA ASP A 109 -13.53 6.24 8.69
C ASP A 109 -14.27 6.76 7.45
N SER A 110 -15.56 6.48 7.33
CA SER A 110 -16.35 6.84 6.15
C SER A 110 -17.00 8.22 6.27
N ASP A 111 -17.00 8.82 7.46
CA ASP A 111 -17.59 10.14 7.70
C ASP A 111 -16.55 11.24 7.99
N GLU A 112 -15.27 10.87 7.96
CA GLU A 112 -14.09 11.74 8.01
C GLU A 112 -14.07 12.56 9.32
N ASP A 113 -14.52 11.95 10.42
CA ASP A 113 -14.60 12.62 11.73
C ASP A 113 -13.37 12.38 12.63
N GLY A 114 -12.47 11.49 12.18
CA GLY A 114 -11.24 11.09 12.86
C GLY A 114 -11.40 9.85 13.74
N TRP A 115 -12.56 9.21 13.76
CA TRP A 115 -12.82 7.95 14.43
C TRP A 115 -13.21 6.89 13.40
N ALA A 116 -12.68 5.69 13.57
CA ALA A 116 -13.02 4.60 12.67
C ALA A 116 -14.44 4.09 12.93
N ASP A 117 -15.28 4.13 11.89
CA ASP A 117 -16.60 3.51 11.83
C ASP A 117 -16.51 1.98 11.87
N THR A 118 -15.47 1.43 11.27
CA THR A 118 -15.26 -0.02 11.18
C THR A 118 -13.81 -0.35 11.49
N VAL A 119 -13.62 -1.33 12.35
CA VAL A 119 -12.32 -1.92 12.65
C VAL A 119 -12.40 -3.42 12.45
N GLU A 120 -11.68 -3.92 11.45
CA GLU A 120 -11.52 -5.34 11.21
C GLU A 120 -10.17 -5.77 11.81
N SER A 121 -10.10 -6.95 12.41
CA SER A 121 -8.87 -7.44 13.03
C SER A 121 -8.72 -8.95 12.85
N ASP A 122 -7.55 -9.37 12.39
CA ASP A 122 -7.06 -10.74 12.49
C ASP A 122 -6.27 -10.84 13.81
N THR A 123 -6.75 -11.68 14.73
CA THR A 123 -6.13 -11.81 16.06
C THR A 123 -5.20 -13.02 16.13
N ASN A 124 -5.25 -13.87 15.11
CA ASN A 124 -4.55 -15.14 15.08
C ASN A 124 -3.49 -15.21 13.97
N ASN A 125 -3.43 -14.18 13.11
CA ASN A 125 -2.44 -13.95 12.08
C ASN A 125 -2.45 -15.13 11.09
N ASP A 126 -3.65 -15.47 10.60
CA ASP A 126 -3.87 -16.47 9.56
C ASP A 126 -4.36 -15.88 8.23
N GLY A 127 -4.35 -14.56 8.12
CA GLY A 127 -4.78 -13.78 6.96
C GLY A 127 -6.30 -13.72 6.82
N VAL A 128 -7.04 -14.06 7.89
CA VAL A 128 -8.50 -14.05 7.92
C VAL A 128 -8.96 -13.23 9.10
N ILE A 129 -9.84 -12.26 8.83
CA ILE A 129 -10.45 -11.44 9.87
C ILE A 129 -11.23 -12.30 10.87
N ASP A 130 -10.82 -12.21 12.13
CA ASP A 130 -11.44 -12.87 13.27
C ASP A 130 -12.52 -12.00 13.91
N GLU A 131 -12.31 -10.68 13.93
CA GLU A 131 -13.16 -9.72 14.63
C GLU A 131 -13.47 -8.51 13.75
N VAL A 132 -14.73 -8.07 13.77
CA VAL A 132 -15.19 -6.84 13.13
C VAL A 132 -15.96 -6.01 14.15
N GLN A 133 -15.50 -4.80 14.39
CA GLN A 133 -16.13 -3.81 15.25
C GLN A 133 -16.78 -2.73 14.39
N ILE A 134 -18.00 -2.32 14.72
CA ILE A 134 -18.77 -1.34 13.96
C ILE A 134 -19.34 -0.28 14.92
N ASP A 135 -19.14 0.98 14.58
CA ASP A 135 -19.85 2.14 15.10
C ASP A 135 -20.88 2.58 14.06
N TYR A 136 -22.18 2.52 14.40
CA TYR A 136 -23.23 2.89 13.45
C TYR A 136 -23.64 4.35 13.52
N ASP A 137 -23.39 5.01 14.65
CA ASP A 137 -23.80 6.40 14.88
C ASP A 137 -22.65 7.40 14.89
N THR A 138 -21.44 6.90 14.62
CA THR A 138 -20.22 7.65 14.35
C THR A 138 -19.90 8.61 15.49
N ASP A 139 -20.02 8.09 16.72
CA ASP A 139 -19.75 8.83 17.95
C ASP A 139 -18.40 8.50 18.60
N GLY A 140 -17.64 7.59 17.96
CA GLY A 140 -16.35 7.08 18.39
C GLY A 140 -16.46 5.94 19.41
N VAL A 141 -17.66 5.40 19.64
CA VAL A 141 -17.92 4.28 20.54
C VAL A 141 -18.53 3.12 19.76
N ILE A 142 -17.81 2.01 19.75
CA ILE A 142 -18.27 0.78 19.10
C ILE A 142 -19.63 0.30 19.64
N ASP A 143 -20.56 0.12 18.70
CA ASP A 143 -21.90 -0.39 18.94
C ASP A 143 -21.96 -1.92 18.87
N GLU A 144 -21.25 -2.50 17.91
CA GLU A 144 -21.32 -3.92 17.59
C GLU A 144 -19.93 -4.53 17.43
N VAL A 145 -19.76 -5.73 17.99
CA VAL A 145 -18.57 -6.57 17.79
C VAL A 145 -19.02 -7.93 17.28
N GLN A 146 -18.51 -8.32 16.13
CA GLN A 146 -18.73 -9.63 15.51
C GLN A 146 -17.42 -10.41 15.54
N SER A 147 -17.45 -11.65 15.99
CA SER A 147 -16.29 -12.55 15.99
C SER A 147 -16.62 -13.85 15.27
N TYR A 148 -15.66 -14.42 14.53
CA TYR A 148 -15.84 -15.56 13.63
C TYR A 148 -15.30 -16.90 14.15
#